data_AF-B1ZQ27-F1
#
_entry.id   AF-B1ZQ27-F1
#
_cell.length_a   1.000
_cell.length_b   1.000
_cell.length_c   1.000
_cell.angle_alpha   90.00
_cell.angle_beta   90.00
_cell.angle_gamma   90.00
#
_symmetry.space_group_name_H-M   'P 1'
#
loop_
_entity.id
_entity.type
_entity.pdbx_description
1 polymer ?
#
loop_
_entity_poly.entity_id
_entity_poly.type
_entity_poly.pdbx_seq_one_letter_code
_entity_poly.pdbx_strand_id
1 'polypeptide(L)'
;MDIQAARNQHAELARILGKLGAKVKFAAGQADDPRGALVEESIVVLPEMGILGRTQDSSQGAAAESMVPLLAQHRPIQRIADPALLDGRDVLRIGRTLFVAPTATTNAEGIADLSAIVEPFGYEVREVELHACAHLKLAASFVPPHYLVLNAAWANPKQFGDLVVLGVDEREPLAASTLPVNGTTLVSGSYPKTERRLRNAGITTRRVEVSELHKMETGLSSLAIIVEPRAVRSASSPVGFKVIQAPTAPPAPGLFAPAIVHGGVVYVSGQLPIDPTTGRAVEGEIEDQTNQVLRNLSDVLSASGSSLGRVLRLTCYVADTKHVDRVTAACALALTGHRPAGSVVAARTLHPGCAIAVDAIAAVTDER
;
A
#
# COMPACT_ATOMS: atom_id res chain seq x y z
N MET A 1 -25.62 30.08 -4.70
CA MET A 1 -25.49 28.88 -5.56
C MET A 1 -26.78 28.72 -6.34
N ASP A 2 -26.71 28.49 -7.65
CA ASP A 2 -27.87 28.05 -8.44
C ASP A 2 -28.03 26.53 -8.27
N ILE A 3 -29.11 26.12 -7.60
CA ILE A 3 -29.36 24.72 -7.26
C ILE A 3 -29.60 23.86 -8.50
N GLN A 4 -30.28 24.40 -9.52
CA GLN A 4 -30.58 23.63 -10.72
C GLN A 4 -29.30 23.43 -11.55
N ALA A 5 -28.48 24.48 -11.66
CA ALA A 5 -27.17 24.37 -12.30
C ALA A 5 -26.25 23.41 -11.54
N ALA A 6 -26.21 23.46 -10.20
CA ALA A 6 -25.43 22.54 -9.38
C ALA A 6 -25.85 21.07 -9.58
N ARG A 7 -27.16 20.79 -9.63
CA ARG A 7 -27.70 19.45 -9.93
C ARG A 7 -27.29 18.97 -11.31
N ASN A 8 -27.35 19.84 -12.32
CA ASN A 8 -26.95 19.50 -13.68
C ASN A 8 -25.44 19.20 -13.76
N GLN A 9 -24.61 20.00 -13.10
CA GLN A 9 -23.15 19.82 -13.00
C GLN A 9 -22.80 18.50 -12.31
N HIS A 10 -23.45 18.19 -11.18
CA HIS A 10 -23.26 16.93 -10.45
C HIS A 10 -23.68 15.70 -11.27
N ALA A 11 -24.82 15.78 -11.97
CA ALA A 11 -25.28 14.70 -12.86
C ALA A 11 -24.30 14.47 -14.03
N GLU A 12 -23.73 15.53 -14.58
CA GLU A 12 -22.72 15.46 -15.64
C GLU A 12 -21.41 14.82 -15.13
N LEU A 13 -20.95 15.16 -13.91
CA LEU A 13 -19.82 14.48 -13.27
C LEU A 13 -20.07 12.97 -13.17
N ALA A 14 -21.23 12.55 -12.66
CA ALA A 14 -21.60 11.14 -12.58
C ALA A 14 -21.60 10.45 -13.97
N ARG A 15 -22.11 11.14 -15.00
CA ARG A 15 -22.09 10.64 -16.38
C ARG A 15 -20.67 10.51 -16.93
N ILE A 16 -19.78 11.44 -16.59
CA ILE A 16 -18.36 11.38 -16.98
C ILE A 16 -17.68 10.20 -16.31
N LEU A 17 -17.87 10.01 -15.00
CA LEU A 17 -17.34 8.87 -14.24
C LEU A 17 -17.80 7.54 -14.86
N GLY A 18 -19.08 7.43 -15.24
CA GLY A 18 -19.62 6.28 -15.95
C GLY A 18 -18.92 6.01 -17.29
N LYS A 19 -18.66 7.05 -18.09
CA LYS A 19 -17.92 6.93 -19.36
C LYS A 19 -16.44 6.55 -19.16
N LEU A 20 -15.87 6.82 -17.99
CA LEU A 20 -14.53 6.39 -17.61
C LEU A 20 -14.50 4.97 -17.03
N GLY A 21 -15.64 4.26 -17.03
CA GLY A 21 -15.74 2.85 -16.61
C GLY A 21 -16.11 2.66 -15.14
N ALA A 22 -16.42 3.73 -14.40
CA ALA A 22 -16.86 3.62 -13.01
C ALA A 22 -18.34 3.20 -12.93
N LYS A 23 -18.67 2.29 -12.00
CA LYS A 23 -20.05 2.03 -11.61
C LYS A 23 -20.46 3.03 -10.52
N VAL A 24 -21.16 4.08 -10.90
CA VAL A 24 -21.58 5.15 -9.98
C VAL A 24 -22.75 4.68 -9.11
N LYS A 25 -22.64 4.91 -7.79
CA LYS A 25 -23.71 4.73 -6.81
C LYS A 25 -23.92 6.06 -6.09
N PHE A 26 -25.16 6.35 -5.73
CA PHE A 26 -25.54 7.56 -4.99
C PHE A 26 -25.90 7.18 -3.56
N ALA A 27 -25.36 7.93 -2.59
CA ALA A 27 -25.80 7.85 -1.19
C ALA A 27 -27.22 8.43 -1.05
N ALA A 28 -27.92 8.03 0.01
CA ALA A 28 -29.21 8.61 0.33
C ALA A 28 -29.00 10.06 0.80
N GLY A 29 -29.41 11.03 -0.02
CA GLY A 29 -29.33 12.44 0.34
C GLY A 29 -30.42 12.86 1.33
N GLN A 30 -30.16 13.91 2.11
CA GLN A 30 -31.18 14.60 2.90
C GLN A 30 -31.59 15.89 2.19
N ALA A 31 -32.90 16.18 2.15
CA ALA A 31 -33.45 17.30 1.37
C ALA A 31 -32.92 18.67 1.84
N ASP A 32 -32.56 18.79 3.11
CA ASP A 32 -32.18 20.05 3.77
C ASP A 32 -30.69 20.15 4.07
N ASP A 33 -29.86 19.20 3.62
CA ASP A 33 -28.41 19.24 3.79
C ASP A 33 -27.71 19.62 2.46
N PRO A 34 -27.33 20.90 2.28
CA PRO A 34 -26.63 21.33 1.08
C PRO A 34 -25.21 20.74 0.96
N ARG A 35 -24.64 20.24 2.05
CA ARG A 35 -23.30 19.63 2.09
C ARG A 35 -23.31 18.12 1.89
N GLY A 36 -24.48 17.47 1.84
CA GLY A 36 -24.58 16.02 1.63
C GLY A 36 -24.00 15.53 0.29
N ALA A 37 -23.69 16.43 -0.65
CA ALA A 37 -22.95 16.12 -1.87
C ALA A 37 -21.42 15.98 -1.65
N LEU A 38 -20.89 16.46 -0.53
CA LEU A 38 -19.46 16.43 -0.17
C LEU A 38 -19.15 15.12 0.55
N VAL A 39 -19.17 14.03 -0.20
CA VAL A 39 -19.05 12.68 0.38
C VAL A 39 -17.65 12.37 0.93
N GLU A 40 -16.60 13.05 0.46
CA GLU A 40 -15.21 12.79 0.90
C GLU A 40 -14.92 13.29 2.33
N GLU A 41 -15.69 14.25 2.87
CA GLU A 41 -15.46 14.82 4.21
C GLU A 41 -15.57 13.75 5.31
N SER A 42 -16.45 12.78 5.07
CA SER A 42 -16.87 11.81 6.07
C SER A 42 -16.07 10.51 6.08
N ILE A 43 -15.22 10.24 5.08
CA ILE A 43 -14.60 8.91 4.96
C ILE A 43 -13.28 8.92 4.21
N VAL A 44 -12.34 8.12 4.71
CA VAL A 44 -11.14 7.71 3.98
C VAL A 44 -11.36 6.31 3.42
N VAL A 45 -11.12 6.10 2.13
CA VAL A 45 -11.22 4.76 1.52
C VAL A 45 -9.85 4.25 1.11
N LEU A 46 -9.55 3.05 1.58
CA LEU A 46 -8.35 2.28 1.27
C LEU A 46 -8.76 0.97 0.53
N PRO A 47 -7.82 0.32 -0.19
CA PRO A 47 -8.05 -0.99 -0.79
C PRO A 47 -8.52 -2.05 0.20
N GLU A 48 -8.16 -1.95 1.48
CA GLU A 48 -8.51 -2.91 2.52
C GLU A 48 -9.81 -2.56 3.27
N MET A 49 -10.11 -1.26 3.45
CA MET A 49 -11.19 -0.80 4.32
C MET A 49 -11.69 0.61 3.99
N GLY A 50 -12.88 0.95 4.47
CA GLY A 50 -13.30 2.34 4.66
C GLY A 50 -13.09 2.75 6.12
N ILE A 51 -12.69 3.98 6.36
CA ILE A 51 -12.51 4.56 7.70
C ILE A 51 -13.45 5.76 7.79
N LEU A 52 -14.55 5.58 8.50
CA LEU A 52 -15.53 6.64 8.73
C LEU A 52 -14.91 7.66 9.69
N GLY A 53 -14.73 8.88 9.19
CA GLY A 53 -14.25 10.01 9.97
C GLY A 53 -15.26 10.47 11.00
N ARG A 54 -14.85 11.44 11.81
CA ARG A 54 -15.69 12.03 12.86
C ARG A 54 -15.50 13.53 12.89
N THR A 55 -16.61 14.24 13.00
CA THR A 55 -16.70 15.70 13.02
C THR A 55 -17.58 16.13 14.18
N GLN A 56 -17.38 17.36 14.67
CA GLN A 56 -18.22 17.93 15.73
C GLN A 56 -19.62 18.30 15.22
N ASP A 57 -19.81 18.40 13.90
CA ASP A 57 -21.08 18.73 13.28
C ASP A 57 -21.95 17.47 13.11
N SER A 58 -23.06 17.42 13.87
CA SER A 58 -23.98 16.27 13.86
C SER A 58 -24.65 16.03 12.50
N SER A 59 -24.80 17.07 11.66
CA SER A 59 -25.37 16.92 10.31
C SER A 59 -24.44 16.16 9.38
N GLN A 60 -23.15 16.49 9.41
CA GLN A 60 -22.11 15.79 8.66
C GLN A 60 -21.94 14.34 9.13
N GLY A 61 -22.13 14.07 10.43
CA GLY A 61 -22.16 12.71 10.98
C GLY A 61 -23.31 11.85 10.42
N ALA A 62 -24.49 12.43 10.20
CA ALA A 62 -25.62 11.72 9.59
C ALA A 62 -25.38 11.42 8.11
N ALA A 63 -24.78 12.37 7.37
CA ALA A 63 -24.36 12.16 5.98
C ALA A 63 -23.34 11.02 5.87
N ALA A 64 -22.37 10.97 6.79
CA ALA A 64 -21.37 9.91 6.90
C ALA A 64 -22.01 8.51 7.03
N GLU A 65 -22.92 8.35 7.99
CA GLU A 65 -23.58 7.07 8.26
C GLU A 65 -24.49 6.62 7.11
N SER A 66 -25.04 7.55 6.32
CA SER A 66 -25.84 7.22 5.13
C SER A 66 -25.05 6.45 4.05
N MET A 67 -23.73 6.59 4.02
CA MET A 67 -22.86 5.93 3.04
C MET A 67 -22.43 4.52 3.45
N VAL A 68 -22.49 4.22 4.76
CA VAL A 68 -22.00 2.95 5.32
C VAL A 68 -22.64 1.73 4.64
N PRO A 69 -23.97 1.65 4.41
CA PRO A 69 -24.58 0.50 3.74
C PRO A 69 -24.07 0.28 2.31
N LEU A 70 -23.64 1.33 1.62
CA LEU A 70 -23.12 1.24 0.25
C LEU A 70 -21.65 0.79 0.23
N LEU A 71 -20.84 1.31 1.15
CA LEU A 71 -19.42 1.02 1.24
C LEU A 71 -19.15 -0.33 1.90
N ALA A 72 -19.95 -0.72 2.89
CA ALA A 72 -19.88 -2.02 3.57
C ALA A 72 -20.04 -3.21 2.60
N GLN A 73 -20.72 -3.02 1.47
CA GLN A 73 -20.82 -4.03 0.40
C GLN A 73 -19.48 -4.31 -0.29
N HIS A 74 -18.52 -3.38 -0.20
CA HIS A 74 -17.25 -3.43 -0.91
C HIS A 74 -16.07 -3.56 0.04
N ARG A 75 -16.15 -3.00 1.24
CA ARG A 75 -15.07 -2.90 2.23
C ARG A 75 -15.60 -3.01 3.65
N PRO A 76 -14.89 -3.67 4.58
CA PRO A 76 -15.15 -3.49 6.00
C PRO A 76 -14.98 -2.02 6.39
N ILE A 77 -15.78 -1.56 7.36
CA ILE A 77 -15.78 -0.17 7.82
C ILE A 77 -15.24 -0.10 9.25
N GLN A 78 -14.16 0.67 9.42
CA GLN A 78 -13.66 1.12 10.72
C GLN A 78 -14.18 2.52 11.02
N ARG A 79 -14.21 2.90 12.29
CA ARG A 79 -14.71 4.21 12.74
C ARG A 79 -13.67 4.86 13.65
N ILE A 80 -13.51 6.17 13.48
CA ILE A 80 -12.73 6.99 14.41
C ILE A 80 -13.52 7.12 15.73
N ALA A 81 -12.86 6.84 16.85
CA ALA A 81 -13.48 6.78 18.17
C ALA A 81 -13.66 8.18 18.81
N ASP A 82 -14.62 8.34 19.71
CA ASP A 82 -14.66 9.53 20.58
C ASP A 82 -13.44 9.53 21.52
N PRO A 83 -12.74 10.66 21.75
CA PRO A 83 -13.06 12.04 21.33
C PRO A 83 -12.42 12.49 20.00
N ALA A 84 -11.76 11.58 19.27
CA ALA A 84 -11.00 11.90 18.07
C ALA A 84 -11.85 12.49 16.93
N LEU A 85 -11.22 13.34 16.10
CA LEU A 85 -11.82 14.02 14.96
C LEU A 85 -10.94 13.81 13.73
N LEU A 86 -11.55 13.45 12.61
CA LEU A 86 -10.86 13.18 11.35
C LEU A 86 -11.77 13.53 10.17
N ASP A 87 -11.30 14.40 9.29
CA ASP A 87 -11.93 14.73 8.00
C ASP A 87 -11.18 14.04 6.85
N GLY A 88 -11.91 13.34 5.98
CA GLY A 88 -11.32 12.60 4.86
C GLY A 88 -10.63 13.48 3.81
N ARG A 89 -10.90 14.79 3.79
CA ARG A 89 -10.22 15.77 2.93
C ARG A 89 -8.84 16.15 3.43
N ASP A 90 -8.55 15.90 4.70
CA ASP A 90 -7.24 16.15 5.31
C ASP A 90 -6.28 14.98 5.11
N VAL A 91 -6.73 13.88 4.52
CA VAL A 91 -5.96 12.64 4.33
C VAL A 91 -5.66 12.36 2.87
N LEU A 92 -4.44 12.61 2.42
CA LEU A 92 -3.96 12.31 1.06
C LEU A 92 -3.17 10.99 1.05
N ARG A 93 -3.68 9.99 0.34
CA ARG A 93 -3.02 8.70 0.15
C ARG A 93 -2.05 8.73 -1.03
N ILE A 94 -0.81 8.30 -0.80
CA ILE A 94 0.19 8.05 -1.83
C ILE A 94 0.85 6.70 -1.54
N GLY A 95 0.52 5.69 -2.33
CA GLY A 95 1.00 4.32 -2.08
C GLY A 95 0.54 3.79 -0.72
N ARG A 96 1.49 3.46 0.15
CA ARG A 96 1.29 3.02 1.54
C ARG A 96 1.50 4.15 2.56
N THR A 97 1.63 5.39 2.11
CA THR A 97 1.75 6.54 3.01
C THR A 97 0.46 7.36 2.97
N LEU A 98 -0.08 7.69 4.14
CA LEU A 98 -1.18 8.62 4.33
C LEU A 98 -0.61 9.92 4.86
N PHE A 99 -0.61 10.95 4.03
CA PHE A 99 -0.26 12.31 4.46
C PHE A 99 -1.49 12.95 5.09
N VAL A 100 -1.34 13.49 6.29
CA VAL A 100 -2.46 14.02 7.07
C VAL A 100 -2.14 15.43 7.54
N ALA A 101 -3.03 16.37 7.30
CA ALA A 101 -2.88 17.73 7.81
C ALA A 101 -3.67 17.92 9.11
N PRO A 102 -3.05 18.40 10.20
CA PRO A 102 -3.79 18.88 11.36
C PRO A 102 -4.62 20.11 10.98
N THR A 103 -5.92 20.10 11.28
CA THR A 103 -6.86 21.18 10.96
C THR A 103 -7.87 21.39 12.08
N ALA A 104 -8.82 22.30 11.91
CA ALA A 104 -9.93 22.46 12.85
C ALA A 104 -10.86 21.23 12.90
N THR A 105 -10.83 20.38 11.88
CA THR A 105 -11.68 19.18 11.74
C THR A 105 -10.90 17.88 11.90
N THR A 106 -9.57 17.94 12.00
CA THR A 106 -8.68 16.78 12.20
C THR A 106 -7.71 17.08 13.34
N ASN A 107 -7.91 16.43 14.50
CA ASN A 107 -7.09 16.64 15.70
C ASN A 107 -6.03 15.55 15.90
N ALA A 108 -5.12 15.76 16.85
CA ALA A 108 -4.02 14.83 17.14
C ALA A 108 -4.54 13.42 17.51
N GLU A 109 -5.63 13.33 18.26
CA GLU A 109 -6.27 12.06 18.60
C GLU A 109 -6.78 11.33 17.36
N GLY A 110 -7.34 12.05 16.37
CA GLY A 110 -7.78 11.48 15.09
C GLY A 110 -6.64 11.00 14.21
N ILE A 111 -5.50 11.70 14.23
CA ILE A 111 -4.29 11.26 13.52
C ILE A 111 -3.74 9.99 14.17
N ALA A 112 -3.69 9.95 15.52
CA ALA A 112 -3.23 8.78 16.26
C ALA A 112 -4.14 7.56 16.03
N ASP A 113 -5.47 7.75 16.08
CA ASP A 113 -6.45 6.69 15.86
C ASP A 113 -6.39 6.18 14.41
N LEU A 114 -6.28 7.09 13.43
CA LEU A 114 -6.03 6.72 12.04
C LEU A 114 -4.77 5.88 11.90
N SER A 115 -3.66 6.28 12.54
CA SER A 115 -2.40 5.54 12.52
C SER A 115 -2.57 4.12 13.06
N ALA A 116 -3.21 3.97 14.22
CA ALA A 116 -3.47 2.66 14.82
C ALA A 116 -4.37 1.76 13.94
N ILE A 117 -5.36 2.34 13.27
CA ILE A 117 -6.27 1.60 12.36
C ILE A 117 -5.52 1.06 11.14
N VAL A 118 -4.56 1.81 10.60
CA VAL A 118 -3.92 1.49 9.30
C VAL A 118 -2.57 0.78 9.44
N GLU A 119 -1.94 0.85 10.61
CA GLU A 119 -0.65 0.19 10.92
C GLU A 119 -0.68 -1.33 10.62
N PRO A 120 -1.71 -2.11 11.02
CA PRO A 120 -1.77 -3.54 10.70
C PRO A 120 -1.85 -3.87 9.20
N PHE A 121 -2.11 -2.86 8.37
CA PHE A 121 -2.15 -2.97 6.91
C PHE A 121 -0.89 -2.39 6.26
N GLY A 122 0.16 -2.11 7.04
CA GLY A 122 1.46 -1.61 6.56
C GLY A 122 1.39 -0.21 5.95
N TYR A 123 0.43 0.61 6.40
CA TYR A 123 0.43 2.03 6.05
C TYR A 123 1.23 2.83 7.08
N GLU A 124 1.90 3.86 6.61
CA GLU A 124 2.53 4.88 7.43
C GLU A 124 1.68 6.15 7.40
N VAL A 125 1.43 6.76 8.55
CA VAL A 125 0.80 8.08 8.65
C VAL A 125 1.88 9.14 8.84
N ARG A 126 1.87 10.18 8.00
CA ARG A 126 2.81 11.30 8.06
C ARG A 126 2.05 12.60 8.16
N GLU A 127 2.31 13.36 9.22
CA GLU A 127 1.76 14.69 9.34
C GLU A 127 2.42 15.67 8.36
N VAL A 128 1.62 16.59 7.81
CA VAL A 128 2.08 17.66 6.93
C VAL A 128 1.52 19.00 7.37
N GLU A 129 2.33 20.04 7.22
CA GLU A 129 1.95 21.40 7.50
C GLU A 129 1.24 22.05 6.30
N LEU A 130 0.15 22.75 6.61
CA LEU A 130 -0.59 23.61 5.69
C LEU A 130 -0.47 25.08 6.10
N HIS A 131 -0.54 25.96 5.10
CA HIS A 131 -0.58 27.40 5.27
C HIS A 131 -1.73 27.99 4.46
N ALA A 132 -2.55 28.84 5.08
CA ALA A 132 -3.64 29.57 4.42
C ALA A 132 -4.61 28.67 3.59
N CYS A 133 -4.80 27.41 4.00
CA CYS A 133 -5.67 26.44 3.35
C CYS A 133 -6.45 25.66 4.41
N ALA A 134 -7.74 25.41 4.15
CA ALA A 134 -8.62 24.74 5.10
C ALA A 134 -8.40 23.23 5.16
N HIS A 135 -8.05 22.60 4.03
CA HIS A 135 -7.94 21.14 3.91
C HIS A 135 -6.83 20.71 2.95
N LEU A 136 -6.19 19.58 3.25
CA LEU A 136 -5.05 19.08 2.48
C LEU A 136 -5.38 18.85 0.99
N LYS A 137 -6.52 18.22 0.68
CA LYS A 137 -6.92 17.92 -0.70
C LYS A 137 -7.38 19.12 -1.54
N LEU A 138 -7.52 20.30 -0.92
CA LEU A 138 -7.66 21.55 -1.66
C LEU A 138 -6.30 22.06 -2.16
N ALA A 139 -5.23 21.81 -1.40
CA ALA A 139 -3.87 22.20 -1.73
C ALA A 139 -3.12 21.15 -2.56
N ALA A 140 -3.51 19.88 -2.48
CA ALA A 140 -2.74 18.79 -3.08
C ALA A 140 -3.64 17.66 -3.64
N SER A 141 -3.26 17.11 -4.79
CA SER A 141 -3.76 15.81 -5.25
C SER A 141 -2.65 14.97 -5.87
N PHE A 142 -2.70 13.66 -5.62
CA PHE A 142 -1.80 12.70 -6.22
C PHE A 142 -2.34 12.25 -7.57
N VAL A 143 -1.52 12.35 -8.62
CA VAL A 143 -1.83 11.81 -9.94
C VAL A 143 -0.83 10.69 -10.22
N PRO A 144 -1.28 9.42 -10.24
CA PRO A 144 -0.40 8.29 -10.49
C PRO A 144 0.35 8.41 -11.83
N PRO A 145 1.57 7.84 -11.93
CA PRO A 145 2.23 7.05 -10.89
C PRO A 145 3.13 7.86 -9.93
N HIS A 146 3.46 9.12 -10.25
CA HIS A 146 4.47 9.87 -9.49
C HIS A 146 4.27 11.39 -9.44
N TYR A 147 3.14 11.92 -9.94
CA TYR A 147 2.89 13.35 -9.96
C TYR A 147 2.14 13.79 -8.70
N LEU A 148 2.55 14.94 -8.16
CA LEU A 148 1.80 15.66 -7.13
C LEU A 148 1.37 17.00 -7.71
N VAL A 149 0.07 17.20 -7.90
CA VAL A 149 -0.46 18.53 -8.22
C VAL A 149 -0.56 19.30 -6.92
N LEU A 150 0.14 20.43 -6.83
CA LEU A 150 0.33 21.13 -5.56
C LEU A 150 0.16 22.64 -5.71
N ASN A 151 -0.55 23.24 -4.77
CA ASN A 151 -0.44 24.66 -4.50
C ASN A 151 0.71 24.91 -3.52
N ALA A 152 1.88 25.26 -4.05
CA ALA A 152 3.09 25.48 -3.26
C ALA A 152 3.02 26.69 -2.32
N ALA A 153 2.04 27.58 -2.49
CA ALA A 153 1.77 28.66 -1.53
C ALA A 153 1.08 28.15 -0.26
N TRP A 154 0.46 26.96 -0.31
CA TRP A 154 -0.32 26.38 0.78
C TRP A 154 0.32 25.19 1.46
N ALA A 155 1.25 24.50 0.78
CA ALA A 155 1.93 23.34 1.35
C ALA A 155 3.35 23.23 0.80
N ASN A 156 4.31 22.90 1.66
CA ASN A 156 5.70 22.70 1.25
C ASN A 156 5.85 21.38 0.47
N PRO A 157 6.34 21.41 -0.79
CA PRO A 157 6.47 20.20 -1.60
C PRO A 157 7.41 19.14 -1.02
N LYS A 158 8.41 19.54 -0.23
CA LYS A 158 9.41 18.62 0.34
C LYS A 158 8.81 17.62 1.33
N GLN A 159 7.60 17.87 1.83
CA GLN A 159 6.92 16.99 2.78
C GLN A 159 6.42 15.69 2.11
N PHE A 160 6.30 15.67 0.78
CA PHE A 160 5.69 14.57 0.03
C PHE A 160 6.70 13.61 -0.64
N GLY A 161 7.96 13.60 -0.16
CA GLY A 161 9.01 12.73 -0.69
C GLY A 161 9.47 13.12 -2.10
N ASP A 162 9.88 12.13 -2.89
CA ASP A 162 10.55 12.32 -4.20
C ASP A 162 9.57 12.43 -5.39
N LEU A 163 8.33 12.85 -5.15
CA LEU A 163 7.32 13.01 -6.21
C LEU A 163 7.66 14.17 -7.14
N VAL A 164 7.23 14.06 -8.40
CA VAL A 164 7.35 15.17 -9.36
C VAL A 164 6.22 16.15 -9.11
N VAL A 165 6.58 17.34 -8.62
CA VAL A 165 5.62 18.37 -8.23
C VAL A 165 5.22 19.20 -9.44
N LEU A 166 3.92 19.26 -9.71
CA LEU A 166 3.31 20.14 -10.71
C LEU A 166 2.55 21.27 -10.00
N GLY A 167 3.15 22.45 -10.01
CA GLY A 167 2.56 23.65 -9.39
C GLY A 167 1.34 24.17 -10.16
N VAL A 168 0.27 24.52 -9.43
CA VAL A 168 -0.90 25.22 -9.99
C VAL A 168 -0.54 26.63 -10.47
N ASP A 169 -1.37 27.22 -11.34
CA ASP A 169 -1.27 28.65 -11.66
C ASP A 169 -1.66 29.48 -10.44
N GLU A 170 -0.91 30.53 -10.10
CA GLU A 170 -1.16 31.37 -8.92
C GLU A 170 -2.55 32.03 -8.94
N ARG A 171 -3.13 32.19 -10.13
CA ARG A 171 -4.49 32.74 -10.32
C ARG A 171 -5.59 31.68 -10.23
N GLU A 172 -5.22 30.42 -10.04
CA GLU A 172 -6.11 29.27 -9.95
C GLU A 172 -5.77 28.46 -8.67
N PRO A 173 -5.82 29.08 -7.47
CA PRO A 173 -5.25 28.49 -6.25
C PRO A 173 -5.94 27.20 -5.80
N LEU A 174 -7.19 26.98 -6.20
CA LEU A 174 -7.98 25.78 -5.91
C LEU A 174 -7.83 24.68 -6.97
N ALA A 175 -6.99 24.88 -7.99
CA ALA A 175 -6.83 23.92 -9.08
C ALA A 175 -6.10 22.62 -8.71
N ALA A 176 -5.53 22.57 -7.50
CA ALA A 176 -4.85 21.39 -7.01
C ALA A 176 -5.82 20.26 -6.63
N SER A 177 -7.11 20.57 -6.39
CA SER A 177 -8.13 19.55 -6.20
C SER A 177 -8.52 18.92 -7.55
N THR A 178 -7.90 17.78 -7.84
CA THR A 178 -8.17 16.97 -9.03
C THR A 178 -8.62 15.57 -8.64
N LEU A 179 -9.28 14.86 -9.56
CA LEU A 179 -9.79 13.51 -9.31
C LEU A 179 -9.29 12.52 -10.38
N PRO A 180 -8.21 11.79 -10.11
CA PRO A 180 -7.74 10.71 -10.99
C PRO A 180 -8.69 9.51 -10.98
N VAL A 181 -9.11 9.08 -12.17
CA VAL A 181 -9.98 7.90 -12.36
C VAL A 181 -9.57 7.19 -13.66
N ASN A 182 -9.22 5.90 -13.55
CA ASN A 182 -8.94 5.02 -14.69
C ASN A 182 -8.00 5.64 -15.76
N GLY A 183 -6.85 6.17 -15.32
CA GLY A 183 -5.85 6.78 -16.21
C GLY A 183 -6.20 8.18 -16.75
N THR A 184 -7.34 8.76 -16.35
CA THR A 184 -7.74 10.13 -16.69
C THR A 184 -7.86 10.96 -15.42
N THR A 185 -7.26 12.15 -15.40
CA THR A 185 -7.41 13.11 -14.31
C THR A 185 -8.54 14.08 -14.60
N LEU A 186 -9.61 14.03 -13.81
CA LEU A 186 -10.65 15.04 -13.88
C LEU A 186 -10.16 16.35 -13.26
N VAL A 187 -10.42 17.45 -13.95
CA VAL A 187 -10.05 18.81 -13.52
C VAL A 187 -11.25 19.73 -13.66
N SER A 188 -11.32 20.77 -12.84
CA SER A 188 -12.39 21.77 -13.00
C SER A 188 -12.19 22.61 -14.27
N GLY A 189 -13.28 22.82 -15.01
CA GLY A 189 -13.32 23.72 -16.17
C GLY A 189 -12.98 25.18 -15.83
N SER A 190 -13.08 25.56 -14.55
CA SER A 190 -12.72 26.90 -14.07
C SER A 190 -11.21 27.18 -14.04
N TYR A 191 -10.35 26.16 -14.23
CA TYR A 191 -8.89 26.28 -14.06
C TYR A 191 -8.10 25.85 -15.31
N PRO A 192 -8.30 26.53 -16.47
CA PRO A 192 -7.72 26.11 -17.74
C PRO A 192 -6.20 26.24 -17.83
N LYS A 193 -5.56 27.12 -17.05
CA LYS A 193 -4.10 27.31 -17.10
C LYS A 193 -3.38 26.15 -16.42
N THR A 194 -3.87 25.73 -15.26
CA THR A 194 -3.37 24.58 -14.52
C THR A 194 -3.58 23.30 -15.32
N GLU A 195 -4.76 23.10 -15.92
CA GLU A 195 -4.98 21.96 -16.82
C GLU A 195 -3.94 21.91 -17.95
N ARG A 196 -3.66 23.06 -18.60
CA ARG A 196 -2.65 23.10 -19.67
C ARG A 196 -1.27 22.67 -19.16
N ARG A 197 -0.89 23.02 -17.93
CA ARG A 197 0.35 22.55 -17.30
C ARG A 197 0.34 21.03 -17.12
N LEU A 198 -0.76 20.46 -16.63
CA LEU A 198 -0.91 19.01 -16.48
C LEU A 198 -0.80 18.28 -17.84
N ARG A 199 -1.48 18.79 -18.87
CA ARG A 199 -1.41 18.24 -20.24
C ARG A 199 0.00 18.32 -20.81
N ASN A 200 0.72 19.43 -20.60
CA ASN A 200 2.10 19.57 -21.04
C ASN A 200 3.05 18.59 -20.33
N ALA A 201 2.72 18.16 -19.11
CA ALA A 201 3.43 17.12 -18.38
C ALA A 201 3.02 15.68 -18.82
N GLY A 202 2.16 15.55 -19.84
CA GLY A 202 1.71 14.26 -20.36
C GLY A 202 0.54 13.63 -19.59
N ILE A 203 -0.09 14.36 -18.68
CA ILE A 203 -1.26 13.87 -17.94
C ILE A 203 -2.50 13.99 -18.82
N THR A 204 -3.22 12.88 -19.01
CA THR A 204 -4.52 12.86 -19.67
C THR A 204 -5.57 13.54 -18.79
N THR A 205 -6.04 14.72 -19.17
CA THR A 205 -7.07 15.45 -18.42
C THR A 205 -8.43 15.43 -19.09
N ARG A 206 -9.49 15.50 -18.26
CA ARG A 206 -10.85 15.77 -18.72
C ARG A 206 -11.50 16.84 -17.84
N ARG A 207 -12.01 17.90 -18.48
CA ARG A 207 -12.74 18.97 -17.78
C ARG A 207 -14.08 18.51 -17.28
N VAL A 208 -14.45 19.02 -16.11
CA VAL A 208 -15.78 18.91 -15.51
C VAL A 208 -16.22 20.30 -15.06
N GLU A 209 -17.44 20.70 -15.40
CA GLU A 209 -18.03 21.94 -14.92
C GLU A 209 -18.61 21.73 -13.52
N VAL A 210 -18.02 22.40 -12.52
CA VAL A 210 -18.42 22.32 -11.10
C VAL A 210 -18.42 23.71 -10.45
N SER A 211 -18.62 24.76 -11.25
CA SER A 211 -18.53 26.16 -10.81
C SER A 211 -19.51 26.51 -9.69
N GLU A 212 -20.69 25.89 -9.66
CA GLU A 212 -21.68 26.15 -8.61
C GLU A 212 -21.28 25.49 -7.28
N LEU A 213 -20.62 24.32 -7.36
CA LEU A 213 -20.16 23.59 -6.19
C LEU A 213 -18.93 24.26 -5.57
N HIS A 214 -18.05 24.85 -6.39
CA HIS A 214 -16.94 25.68 -5.89
C HIS A 214 -17.38 26.85 -5.00
N LYS A 215 -18.63 27.34 -5.14
CA LYS A 215 -19.16 28.41 -4.26
C LYS A 215 -19.34 27.95 -2.81
N MET A 216 -19.22 26.65 -2.54
CA MET A 216 -19.18 26.06 -1.19
C MET A 216 -17.75 25.91 -0.65
N GLU A 217 -16.76 26.55 -1.30
CA GLU A 217 -15.32 26.47 -0.95
C GLU A 217 -14.78 25.04 -0.92
N THR A 218 -15.28 24.21 -1.82
CA THR A 218 -14.95 22.79 -1.93
C THR A 218 -14.18 22.48 -3.21
N GLY A 219 -13.49 21.35 -3.21
CA GLY A 219 -12.70 20.84 -4.32
C GLY A 219 -13.47 19.81 -5.15
N LEU A 220 -12.99 19.54 -6.37
CA LEU A 220 -13.55 18.49 -7.23
C LEU A 220 -13.45 17.11 -6.59
N SER A 221 -12.39 16.83 -5.83
CA SER A 221 -12.22 15.53 -5.14
C SER A 221 -13.31 15.27 -4.11
N SER A 222 -13.88 16.32 -3.52
CA SER A 222 -14.86 16.19 -2.44
C SER A 222 -16.21 15.63 -2.88
N LEU A 223 -16.48 15.66 -4.19
CA LEU A 223 -17.76 15.25 -4.79
C LEU A 223 -17.88 13.76 -5.06
N ALA A 224 -16.79 12.99 -4.94
CA ALA A 224 -16.80 11.57 -5.26
C ALA A 224 -15.76 10.80 -4.45
N ILE A 225 -16.18 9.66 -3.92
CA ILE A 225 -15.28 8.66 -3.35
C ILE A 225 -14.97 7.62 -4.42
N ILE A 226 -13.70 7.44 -4.76
CA ILE A 226 -13.26 6.40 -5.68
C ILE A 226 -12.95 5.13 -4.89
N VAL A 227 -13.81 4.12 -5.05
CA VAL A 227 -13.55 2.77 -4.52
C VAL A 227 -12.89 1.97 -5.62
N GLU A 228 -11.59 1.76 -5.52
CA GLU A 228 -10.87 0.89 -6.44
C GLU A 228 -11.43 -0.54 -6.35
N PRO A 229 -11.46 -1.31 -7.46
CA PRO A 229 -11.74 -2.73 -7.40
C PRO A 229 -10.85 -3.37 -6.33
N ARG A 230 -11.38 -4.31 -5.53
CA ARG A 230 -10.54 -5.05 -4.59
C ARG A 230 -9.48 -5.72 -5.45
N ALA A 231 -8.24 -5.26 -5.35
CA ALA A 231 -7.17 -5.82 -6.12
C ALA A 231 -7.13 -7.31 -5.76
N VAL A 232 -7.43 -8.18 -6.72
CA VAL A 232 -6.79 -9.49 -6.73
C VAL A 232 -5.33 -9.13 -6.91
N ARG A 233 -4.59 -8.99 -5.79
CA ARG A 233 -3.20 -8.49 -5.68
C ARG A 233 -2.66 -8.01 -7.03
N SER A 234 -2.85 -6.72 -7.35
CA SER A 234 -2.30 -6.15 -8.57
C SER A 234 -0.79 -6.35 -8.52
N ALA A 235 -0.23 -7.01 -9.53
CA ALA A 235 1.20 -7.29 -9.71
C ALA A 235 2.02 -6.00 -10.00
N SER A 236 1.59 -4.84 -9.48
CA SER A 236 2.11 -3.53 -9.83
C SER A 236 2.41 -2.63 -8.61
N SER A 237 2.62 -3.20 -7.43
CA SER A 237 3.60 -2.57 -6.53
C SER A 237 4.93 -2.51 -7.29
N PRO A 238 5.79 -1.48 -7.10
CA PRO A 238 7.14 -1.54 -7.67
C PRO A 238 7.72 -2.91 -7.32
N VAL A 239 8.28 -3.59 -8.31
CA VAL A 239 8.88 -4.92 -8.18
C VAL A 239 10.17 -4.77 -7.36
N GLY A 240 10.02 -4.32 -6.12
CA GLY A 240 11.05 -4.29 -5.12
C GLY A 240 11.22 -5.71 -4.63
N PHE A 241 12.42 -6.23 -4.83
CA PHE A 241 12.87 -7.41 -4.13
C PHE A 241 13.92 -6.97 -3.12
N LYS A 242 13.86 -7.51 -1.91
CA LYS A 242 14.85 -7.23 -0.86
C LYS A 242 15.93 -8.28 -0.94
N VAL A 243 17.17 -7.85 -1.18
CA VAL A 243 18.36 -8.71 -1.06
C VAL A 243 18.65 -8.90 0.42
N ILE A 244 18.72 -10.17 0.86
CA ILE A 244 18.99 -10.50 2.25
C ILE A 244 20.49 -10.69 2.46
N GLN A 245 21.00 -10.04 3.50
CA GLN A 245 22.31 -10.30 4.06
C GLN A 245 22.12 -11.19 5.29
N ALA A 246 22.87 -12.28 5.38
CA ALA A 246 22.81 -13.23 6.48
C ALA A 246 24.22 -13.41 7.07
N PRO A 247 24.69 -12.49 7.93
CA PRO A 247 26.08 -12.46 8.39
C PRO A 247 26.46 -13.67 9.27
N THR A 248 25.48 -14.35 9.85
CA THR A 248 25.66 -15.55 10.67
C THR A 248 25.66 -16.84 9.85
N ALA A 249 25.25 -16.79 8.58
CA ALA A 249 25.29 -17.91 7.66
C ALA A 249 26.58 -17.87 6.82
N PRO A 250 27.02 -19.02 6.24
CA PRO A 250 28.13 -19.01 5.30
C PRO A 250 27.86 -18.05 4.13
N PRO A 251 28.88 -17.32 3.66
CA PRO A 251 28.72 -16.40 2.55
C PRO A 251 28.28 -17.17 1.30
N ALA A 252 27.27 -16.62 0.60
CA ALA A 252 26.82 -17.19 -0.65
C ALA A 252 27.93 -17.11 -1.71
N PRO A 253 28.09 -18.13 -2.59
CA PRO A 253 29.04 -18.06 -3.70
C PRO A 253 28.71 -16.87 -4.60
N GLY A 254 29.74 -16.11 -5.02
CA GLY A 254 29.66 -14.72 -5.52
C GLY A 254 28.72 -14.37 -6.69
N LEU A 255 27.96 -15.33 -7.21
CA LEU A 255 26.86 -15.09 -8.17
C LEU A 255 25.49 -14.95 -7.51
N PHE A 256 25.34 -15.35 -6.25
CA PHE A 256 24.04 -15.47 -5.58
C PHE A 256 24.00 -14.66 -4.28
N ALA A 257 22.85 -14.04 -4.01
CA ALA A 257 22.54 -13.57 -2.67
C ALA A 257 22.17 -14.76 -1.77
N PRO A 258 22.32 -14.67 -0.43
CA PRO A 258 21.79 -15.67 0.50
C PRO A 258 20.30 -15.94 0.30
N ALA A 259 19.51 -14.88 0.17
CA ALA A 259 18.10 -14.96 -0.17
C ALA A 259 17.58 -13.68 -0.82
N ILE A 260 16.44 -13.80 -1.52
CA ILE A 260 15.64 -12.69 -2.03
C ILE A 260 14.25 -12.75 -1.39
N VAL A 261 13.73 -11.61 -0.90
CA VAL A 261 12.34 -11.49 -0.45
C VAL A 261 11.53 -10.69 -1.46
N HIS A 262 10.42 -11.26 -1.91
CA HIS A 262 9.48 -10.59 -2.79
C HIS A 262 8.04 -11.06 -2.53
N GLY A 263 7.10 -10.12 -2.41
CA GLY A 263 5.67 -10.43 -2.30
C GLY A 263 5.27 -11.26 -1.07
N GLY A 264 6.01 -11.15 0.04
CA GLY A 264 5.80 -11.94 1.26
C GLY A 264 6.39 -13.36 1.20
N VAL A 265 7.21 -13.65 0.19
CA VAL A 265 7.88 -14.94 0.00
C VAL A 265 9.39 -14.74 0.01
N VAL A 266 10.10 -15.64 0.68
CA VAL A 266 11.55 -15.76 0.68
C VAL A 266 11.97 -16.84 -0.32
N TYR A 267 12.94 -16.52 -1.17
CA TYR A 267 13.63 -17.45 -2.05
C TYR A 267 15.06 -17.61 -1.54
N VAL A 268 15.37 -18.75 -0.94
CA VAL A 268 16.67 -19.02 -0.33
C VAL A 268 17.58 -19.74 -1.31
N SER A 269 18.81 -19.25 -1.47
CA SER A 269 19.84 -19.92 -2.27
C SER A 269 20.27 -21.24 -1.62
N GLY A 270 20.88 -22.13 -2.39
CA GLY A 270 21.36 -23.42 -1.89
C GLY A 270 22.32 -23.27 -0.71
N GLN A 271 21.91 -23.80 0.44
CA GLN A 271 22.69 -23.86 1.67
C GLN A 271 23.53 -25.13 1.69
N LEU A 272 24.80 -24.99 2.10
CA LEU A 272 25.78 -26.06 2.20
C LEU A 272 26.09 -26.37 3.67
N PRO A 273 26.63 -27.57 4.00
CA PRO A 273 27.00 -27.98 5.35
C PRO A 273 28.29 -27.29 5.84
N ILE A 274 28.46 -26.01 5.51
CA ILE A 274 29.64 -25.22 5.87
C ILE A 274 29.43 -24.64 7.27
N ASP A 275 30.43 -24.77 8.13
CA ASP A 275 30.47 -24.06 9.39
C ASP A 275 30.85 -22.59 9.12
N PRO A 276 30.00 -21.61 9.45
CA PRO A 276 30.25 -20.19 9.19
C PRO A 276 31.51 -19.66 9.91
N THR A 277 31.97 -20.31 10.98
CA THR A 277 33.16 -19.94 11.74
C THR A 277 34.43 -20.37 11.03
N THR A 278 34.45 -21.59 10.49
CA THR A 278 35.66 -22.18 9.88
C THR A 278 35.71 -22.00 8.37
N GLY A 279 34.57 -21.74 7.73
CA GLY A 279 34.42 -21.68 6.28
C GLY A 279 34.59 -23.04 5.57
N ARG A 280 34.56 -24.15 6.32
CA ARG A 280 34.73 -25.52 5.79
C ARG A 280 33.47 -26.34 6.00
N ALA A 281 33.27 -27.34 5.14
CA ALA A 281 32.23 -28.34 5.34
C ALA A 281 32.49 -29.08 6.66
N VAL A 282 31.42 -29.32 7.44
CA VAL A 282 31.53 -30.12 8.66
C VAL A 282 31.86 -31.57 8.32
N GLU A 283 32.78 -32.16 9.09
CA GLU A 283 33.12 -33.57 9.03
C GLU A 283 32.10 -34.39 9.84
N GLY A 284 31.92 -35.65 9.47
CA GLY A 284 31.01 -36.57 10.17
C GLY A 284 30.10 -37.35 9.23
N GLU A 285 29.01 -37.85 9.80
CA GLU A 285 27.99 -38.59 9.07
C GLU A 285 27.04 -37.63 8.33
N ILE A 286 26.16 -38.19 7.49
CA ILE A 286 25.24 -37.37 6.70
C ILE A 286 24.29 -36.54 7.58
N GLU A 287 23.93 -37.02 8.77
CA GLU A 287 23.10 -36.28 9.72
C GLU A 287 23.82 -35.03 10.23
N ASP A 288 25.13 -35.08 10.46
CA ASP A 288 25.91 -33.93 10.91
C ASP A 288 25.90 -32.83 9.85
N GLN A 289 26.11 -33.21 8.58
CA GLN A 289 26.01 -32.29 7.46
C GLN A 289 24.58 -31.77 7.25
N THR A 290 23.57 -32.63 7.37
CA THR A 290 22.16 -32.25 7.22
C THR A 290 21.75 -31.25 8.29
N ASN A 291 22.15 -31.49 9.54
CA ASN A 291 21.92 -30.57 10.65
C ASN A 291 22.62 -29.23 10.44
N GLN A 292 23.86 -29.22 9.93
CA GLN A 292 24.55 -27.97 9.62
C GLN A 292 23.85 -27.19 8.50
N VAL A 293 23.43 -27.85 7.42
CA VAL A 293 22.66 -27.21 6.35
C VAL A 293 21.38 -26.57 6.88
N LEU A 294 20.64 -27.28 7.75
CA LEU A 294 19.39 -26.79 8.32
C LEU A 294 19.61 -25.62 9.29
N ARG A 295 20.73 -25.59 10.02
CA ARG A 295 21.15 -24.42 10.82
C ARG A 295 21.39 -23.20 9.92
N ASN A 296 22.20 -23.36 8.88
CA ASN A 296 22.49 -22.30 7.92
C ASN A 296 21.21 -21.79 7.24
N LEU A 297 20.31 -22.69 6.86
CA LEU A 297 18.98 -22.35 6.33
C LEU A 297 18.15 -21.55 7.34
N SER A 298 18.12 -21.98 8.61
CA SER A 298 17.41 -21.27 9.67
C SER A 298 17.93 -19.85 9.86
N ASP A 299 19.23 -19.65 9.77
CA ASP A 299 19.87 -18.33 9.91
C ASP A 299 19.48 -17.39 8.76
N VAL A 300 19.52 -17.89 7.51
CA VAL A 300 19.09 -17.12 6.34
C VAL A 300 17.58 -16.80 6.41
N LEU A 301 16.75 -17.75 6.82
CA LEU A 301 15.32 -17.53 7.00
C LEU A 301 15.04 -16.49 8.10
N SER A 302 15.77 -16.54 9.21
CA SER A 302 15.63 -15.58 10.31
C SER A 302 16.02 -14.17 9.86
N ALA A 303 17.14 -14.02 9.14
CA ALA A 303 17.54 -12.75 8.52
C ALA A 303 16.52 -12.21 7.49
N SER A 304 15.66 -13.10 6.97
CA SER A 304 14.60 -12.79 6.02
C SER A 304 13.23 -12.50 6.68
N GLY A 305 13.13 -12.53 8.01
CA GLY A 305 11.85 -12.39 8.73
C GLY A 305 10.96 -13.64 8.66
N SER A 306 11.56 -14.81 8.44
CA SER A 306 10.87 -16.12 8.33
C SER A 306 11.42 -17.12 9.36
N SER A 307 11.02 -18.39 9.24
CA SER A 307 11.51 -19.50 10.07
C SER A 307 11.31 -20.84 9.36
N LEU A 308 11.96 -21.90 9.87
CA LEU A 308 11.77 -23.28 9.36
C LEU A 308 10.31 -23.73 9.38
N GLY A 309 9.54 -23.31 10.38
CA GLY A 309 8.09 -23.60 10.48
C GLY A 309 7.23 -22.90 9.42
N ARG A 310 7.82 -22.08 8.55
CA ARG A 310 7.12 -21.35 7.47
C ARG A 310 7.64 -21.70 6.07
N VAL A 311 8.45 -22.74 5.96
CA VAL A 311 8.96 -23.22 4.67
C VAL A 311 7.79 -23.71 3.82
N LEU A 312 7.58 -23.15 2.64
CA LEU A 312 6.56 -23.60 1.70
C LEU A 312 7.06 -24.79 0.87
N ARG A 313 8.34 -24.73 0.47
CA ARG A 313 9.00 -25.78 -0.31
C ARG A 313 10.44 -25.99 0.17
N LEU A 314 10.87 -27.24 0.24
CA LEU A 314 12.24 -27.65 0.52
C LEU A 314 12.76 -28.54 -0.62
N THR A 315 13.95 -28.24 -1.14
CA THR A 315 14.64 -29.10 -2.12
C THR A 315 15.95 -29.58 -1.52
N CYS A 316 16.11 -30.89 -1.35
CA CYS A 316 17.34 -31.50 -0.86
C CYS A 316 18.13 -32.09 -2.03
N TYR A 317 19.36 -31.64 -2.23
CA TYR A 317 20.30 -32.22 -3.18
C TYR A 317 21.23 -33.16 -2.43
N VAL A 318 21.31 -34.42 -2.84
CA VAL A 318 22.09 -35.45 -2.14
C VAL A 318 23.09 -36.06 -3.11
N ALA A 319 24.36 -36.14 -2.70
CA ALA A 319 25.45 -36.63 -3.54
C ALA A 319 25.38 -38.15 -3.80
N ASP A 320 24.82 -38.91 -2.85
CA ASP A 320 24.66 -40.36 -2.93
C ASP A 320 23.27 -40.76 -2.43
N THR A 321 22.51 -41.46 -3.27
CA THR A 321 21.12 -41.84 -3.00
C THR A 321 20.97 -42.76 -1.79
N LYS A 322 22.04 -43.44 -1.35
CA LYS A 322 22.02 -44.26 -0.12
C LYS A 322 21.70 -43.45 1.14
N HIS A 323 21.85 -42.13 1.08
CA HIS A 323 21.64 -41.25 2.22
C HIS A 323 20.23 -40.64 2.29
N VAL A 324 19.38 -40.85 1.28
CA VAL A 324 18.07 -40.18 1.15
C VAL A 324 17.19 -40.38 2.38
N ASP A 325 17.11 -41.60 2.91
CA ASP A 325 16.27 -41.90 4.08
C ASP A 325 16.77 -41.18 5.34
N ARG A 326 18.08 -41.17 5.56
CA ARG A 326 18.74 -40.51 6.70
C ARG A 326 18.56 -38.99 6.64
N VAL A 327 18.75 -38.39 5.45
CA VAL A 327 18.52 -36.96 5.20
C VAL A 327 17.06 -36.59 5.45
N THR A 328 16.13 -37.37 4.91
CA THR A 328 14.69 -37.10 5.05
C THR A 328 14.25 -37.16 6.51
N ALA A 329 14.77 -38.12 7.29
CA ALA A 329 14.50 -38.23 8.72
C ALA A 329 15.04 -37.02 9.50
N ALA A 330 16.28 -36.59 9.24
CA ALA A 330 16.87 -35.42 9.89
C ALA A 330 16.11 -34.12 9.56
N CYS A 331 15.73 -33.90 8.29
CA CYS A 331 14.89 -32.78 7.90
C CYS A 331 13.52 -32.81 8.61
N ALA A 332 12.88 -33.97 8.71
CA ALA A 332 11.58 -34.11 9.38
C ALA A 332 11.64 -33.75 10.88
N LEU A 333 12.73 -34.08 11.56
CA LEU A 333 12.96 -33.70 12.96
C LEU A 333 13.11 -32.19 13.11
N ALA A 334 13.87 -31.54 12.23
CA ALA A 334 14.14 -30.11 12.31
C ALA A 334 12.92 -29.22 11.98
N LEU A 335 11.98 -29.72 11.17
CA LEU A 335 10.79 -28.97 10.76
C LEU A 335 9.63 -29.04 11.78
N THR A 336 9.82 -29.64 12.95
CA THR A 336 8.94 -29.56 14.15
C THR A 336 7.43 -29.69 13.90
N GLY A 337 7.02 -30.65 13.06
CA GLY A 337 5.60 -30.94 12.78
C GLY A 337 5.03 -30.19 11.57
N HIS A 338 5.79 -29.29 10.96
CA HIS A 338 5.49 -28.70 9.67
C HIS A 338 6.03 -29.57 8.53
N ARG A 339 5.23 -29.77 7.46
CA ARG A 339 5.63 -30.54 6.27
C ARG A 339 5.50 -29.70 5.00
N PRO A 340 6.61 -29.11 4.50
CA PRO A 340 6.59 -28.36 3.24
C PRO A 340 6.40 -29.27 2.03
N ALA A 341 6.06 -28.67 0.88
CA ALA A 341 6.27 -29.36 -0.39
C ALA A 341 7.75 -29.74 -0.54
N GLY A 342 8.04 -30.95 -1.01
CA GLY A 342 9.41 -31.50 -0.97
C GLY A 342 9.88 -32.08 -2.29
N SER A 343 11.18 -32.01 -2.54
CA SER A 343 11.85 -32.81 -3.58
C SER A 343 13.23 -33.23 -3.10
N VAL A 344 13.63 -34.46 -3.42
CA VAL A 344 15.01 -34.94 -3.23
C VAL A 344 15.61 -35.18 -4.60
N VAL A 345 16.75 -34.56 -4.86
CA VAL A 345 17.44 -34.58 -6.15
C VAL A 345 18.79 -35.25 -5.96
N ALA A 346 19.06 -36.32 -6.71
CA ALA A 346 20.38 -36.91 -6.77
C ALA A 346 21.32 -36.00 -7.57
N ALA A 347 22.34 -35.45 -6.93
CA ALA A 347 23.35 -34.60 -7.57
C ALA A 347 24.66 -35.39 -7.72
N ARG A 348 25.21 -35.47 -8.93
CA ARG A 348 26.45 -36.24 -9.16
C ARG A 348 27.63 -35.71 -8.34
N THR A 349 27.71 -34.39 -8.16
CA THR A 349 28.75 -33.69 -7.42
C THR A 349 28.19 -32.43 -6.80
N LEU A 350 28.56 -32.17 -5.55
CA LEU A 350 28.31 -30.91 -4.83
C LEU A 350 29.64 -30.20 -4.56
N HIS A 351 29.60 -29.07 -3.84
CA HIS A 351 30.81 -28.39 -3.38
C HIS A 351 31.77 -29.37 -2.67
N PRO A 352 33.09 -29.28 -2.86
CA PRO A 352 34.05 -30.18 -2.20
C PRO A 352 33.78 -30.32 -0.70
N GLY A 353 33.76 -31.57 -0.23
CA GLY A 353 33.47 -31.95 1.17
C GLY A 353 31.98 -31.99 1.54
N CYS A 354 31.07 -31.60 0.65
CA CYS A 354 29.63 -31.58 0.92
C CYS A 354 28.93 -32.78 0.27
N ALA A 355 28.15 -33.51 1.06
CA ALA A 355 27.29 -34.62 0.61
C ALA A 355 25.81 -34.21 0.46
N ILE A 356 25.45 -33.03 0.95
CA ILE A 356 24.10 -32.47 0.88
C ILE A 356 24.13 -30.96 0.59
N ALA A 357 23.10 -30.46 -0.09
CA ALA A 357 22.75 -29.04 -0.14
C ALA A 357 21.22 -28.89 -0.05
N VAL A 358 20.72 -27.75 0.43
CA VAL A 358 19.28 -27.50 0.54
C VAL A 358 18.92 -26.09 0.09
N ASP A 359 17.93 -25.97 -0.80
CA ASP A 359 17.25 -24.69 -1.05
C ASP A 359 15.84 -24.71 -0.46
N ALA A 360 15.27 -23.52 -0.27
CA ALA A 360 13.94 -23.38 0.28
C ALA A 360 13.19 -22.16 -0.26
N ILE A 361 11.87 -22.29 -0.29
CA ILE A 361 10.94 -21.17 -0.43
C ILE A 361 10.16 -21.09 0.88
N ALA A 362 10.01 -19.91 1.48
CA ALA A 362 9.32 -19.74 2.75
C ALA A 362 8.41 -18.50 2.77
N ALA A 363 7.42 -18.49 3.65
CA ALA A 363 6.57 -17.31 3.87
C ALA A 363 7.18 -16.37 4.92
N VAL A 364 7.08 -15.06 4.69
CA VAL A 364 7.39 -14.01 5.67
C VAL A 364 6.09 -13.63 6.37
N THR A 365 6.13 -13.36 7.67
CA THR A 365 4.99 -12.73 8.35
C THR A 365 4.86 -11.29 7.89
N ASP A 366 3.66 -10.87 7.47
CA ASP A 366 3.24 -9.51 7.80
C ASP A 366 3.24 -9.48 9.34
N GLU A 367 4.09 -8.67 9.95
CA GLU A 367 4.05 -8.45 11.41
C GLU A 367 2.62 -8.00 11.73
N ARG A 368 1.92 -8.86 12.48
CA ARG A 368 0.47 -8.80 12.74
C ARG A 368 0.13 -7.76 13.78
#